data_AF-A0A9W9F368-F1
#
_entry.id   AF-A0A9W9F368-F1
#
_cell.length_a   1.000
_cell.length_b   1.000
_cell.length_c   1.000
_cell.angle_alpha   90.00
_cell.angle_beta   90.00
_cell.angle_gamma   90.00
#
_symmetry.space_group_name_H-M   'P 1'
#
loop_
_entity.id
_entity.type
_entity.pdbx_description
1 polymer ?
#
loop_
_entity_poly.entity_id
_entity_poly.type
_entity_poly.pdbx_seq_one_letter_code
_entity_poly.pdbx_strand_id
1 'polypeptide(L)'
;MGAQSTAWIDLYIHLHAQATPAHDLPARQININEYANPEEQIPSGAAWWISRLERYDALWLRGNRLRGWSLHDLLANLLTKKANPHNYNATDYVSAPEFQVYNYYNLNMTGSRVETSGAGDRLFDIYATVDSNKVRMLAGAHLCTGHWTIRVNHMNALGFPSEGSVSI
;
A
#
# COMPACT_ATOMS: atom_id res chain seq x y z
N MET A 1 -1.37 -20.31 -12.76
CA MET A 1 -1.61 -19.92 -11.35
C MET A 1 -2.83 -19.02 -11.33
N GLY A 2 -3.91 -19.45 -10.67
CA GLY A 2 -5.12 -18.64 -10.52
C GLY A 2 -4.85 -17.49 -9.56
N ALA A 3 -5.27 -16.28 -9.93
CA ALA A 3 -5.17 -15.12 -9.07
C ALA A 3 -6.03 -15.36 -7.81
N GLN A 4 -5.41 -15.30 -6.63
CA GLN A 4 -6.14 -15.13 -5.38
C GLN A 4 -6.87 -13.78 -5.49
N SER A 5 -8.20 -13.78 -5.46
CA SER A 5 -8.95 -12.53 -5.51
C SER A 5 -8.64 -11.69 -4.28
N THR A 6 -8.66 -10.37 -4.46
CA THR A 6 -8.38 -9.29 -3.51
C THR A 6 -9.04 -9.49 -2.15
N ALA A 7 -10.29 -9.96 -2.18
CA ALA A 7 -11.07 -10.32 -1.00
C ALA A 7 -10.43 -11.41 -0.12
N TRP A 8 -9.69 -12.37 -0.70
CA TRP A 8 -9.08 -13.46 0.06
C TRP A 8 -7.84 -13.03 0.82
N ILE A 9 -6.97 -12.20 0.25
CA ILE A 9 -5.75 -11.75 0.95
C ILE A 9 -6.13 -10.84 2.11
N ASP A 10 -7.03 -9.87 1.88
CA ASP A 10 -7.50 -8.97 2.93
C ASP A 10 -8.27 -9.73 4.04
N LEU A 11 -9.16 -10.65 3.65
CA LEU A 11 -9.86 -11.50 4.60
C LEU A 11 -8.89 -12.44 5.34
N TYR A 12 -7.90 -13.02 4.66
CA TYR A 12 -6.89 -13.89 5.27
C TYR A 12 -6.09 -13.13 6.32
N ILE A 13 -5.59 -11.94 6.02
CA ILE A 13 -4.80 -11.16 6.97
C ILE A 13 -5.66 -10.80 8.20
N HIS A 14 -6.89 -10.34 7.97
CA HIS A 14 -7.81 -9.99 9.05
C HIS A 14 -8.18 -11.19 9.93
N LEU A 15 -8.51 -12.33 9.32
CA LEU A 15 -8.84 -13.57 10.03
C LEU A 15 -7.62 -14.16 10.72
N HIS A 16 -6.44 -14.14 10.10
CA HIS A 16 -5.22 -14.68 10.72
C HIS A 16 -4.84 -13.88 11.97
N ALA A 17 -4.97 -12.56 11.91
CA ALA A 17 -4.78 -11.68 13.06
C ALA A 17 -5.78 -11.96 14.20
N GLN A 18 -6.99 -12.43 13.88
CA GLN A 18 -8.04 -12.74 14.86
C GLN A 18 -8.09 -14.21 15.31
N ALA A 19 -7.61 -15.14 14.49
CA ALA A 19 -7.74 -16.58 14.73
C ALA A 19 -6.63 -17.14 15.63
N THR A 20 -5.45 -16.52 15.66
CA THR A 20 -4.36 -16.98 16.53
C THR A 20 -4.72 -16.90 18.02
N PRO A 21 -5.35 -15.82 18.54
CA PRO A 21 -5.79 -15.77 19.93
C PRO A 21 -7.02 -16.65 20.23
N ALA A 22 -7.85 -16.94 19.23
CA ALA A 22 -9.08 -17.72 19.42
C ALA A 22 -8.84 -19.24 19.55
N HIS A 23 -7.67 -19.72 19.14
CA HIS A 23 -7.34 -21.14 19.06
C HIS A 23 -6.02 -21.51 19.76
N ASP A 24 -5.49 -20.63 20.62
CA ASP A 24 -4.19 -20.81 21.30
C ASP A 24 -3.04 -21.17 20.34
N LEU A 25 -3.12 -20.67 19.09
CA LEU A 25 -2.08 -20.90 18.10
C LEU A 25 -0.98 -19.85 18.27
N PRO A 26 0.30 -20.23 18.16
CA PRO A 26 1.38 -19.28 18.23
C PRO A 26 1.28 -18.27 17.08
N ALA A 27 1.51 -17.00 17.38
CA ALA A 27 1.63 -15.97 16.36
C ALA A 27 2.75 -16.34 15.37
N ARG A 28 2.47 -16.19 14.07
CA ARG A 28 3.44 -16.40 12.99
C ARG A 28 3.52 -15.16 12.12
N GLN A 29 4.72 -14.87 11.64
CA GLN A 29 4.94 -13.80 10.67
C GLN A 29 4.11 -14.08 9.41
N ILE A 30 3.20 -13.19 9.07
CA ILE A 30 2.46 -13.26 7.81
C ILE A 30 3.43 -12.87 6.68
N ASN A 31 3.51 -13.70 5.65
CA ASN A 31 4.29 -13.42 4.44
C ASN A 31 3.40 -13.58 3.21
N ILE A 32 3.08 -12.45 2.58
CA ILE A 32 2.28 -12.36 1.36
C ILE A 32 3.22 -12.24 0.17
N ASN A 33 3.56 -13.37 -0.44
CA ASN A 33 4.49 -13.42 -1.56
C ASN A 33 3.94 -12.85 -2.87
N GLU A 34 2.63 -12.62 -2.98
CA GLU A 34 2.01 -11.86 -4.07
C GLU A 34 0.73 -11.17 -3.58
N TYR A 35 0.67 -9.85 -3.67
CA TYR A 35 -0.58 -9.08 -3.56
C TYR A 35 -0.88 -8.31 -4.84
N ALA A 36 -2.07 -7.70 -4.90
CA ALA A 36 -2.63 -6.95 -6.02
C ALA A 36 -2.93 -7.79 -7.27
N ASN A 37 -4.18 -7.76 -7.72
CA ASN A 37 -4.60 -8.15 -9.06
C ASN A 37 -4.23 -7.02 -10.06
N PRO A 38 -4.32 -7.25 -11.38
CA PRO A 38 -3.97 -6.23 -12.37
C PRO A 38 -4.75 -4.90 -12.25
N GLU A 39 -6.02 -4.94 -11.84
CA GLU A 39 -6.87 -3.75 -11.71
C GLU A 39 -6.44 -2.87 -10.54
N GLU A 40 -5.91 -3.48 -9.48
CA GLU A 40 -5.42 -2.80 -8.27
C GLU A 40 -4.01 -2.20 -8.43
N GLN A 41 -3.31 -2.53 -9.51
CA GLN A 41 -1.97 -2.03 -9.83
C GLN A 41 -2.02 -0.59 -10.38
N ILE A 42 -2.60 0.29 -9.56
CA ILE A 42 -2.77 1.72 -9.78
C ILE A 42 -2.34 2.45 -8.50
N PRO A 43 -1.98 3.75 -8.58
CA PRO A 43 -1.46 4.50 -7.43
C PRO A 43 -2.34 4.41 -6.17
N SER A 44 -3.66 4.58 -6.32
CA SER A 44 -4.61 4.50 -5.20
C SER A 44 -4.67 3.11 -4.57
N GLY A 45 -4.64 2.05 -5.39
CA GLY A 45 -4.64 0.67 -4.93
C GLY A 45 -3.35 0.29 -4.21
N ALA A 46 -2.20 0.81 -4.67
CA ALA A 46 -0.92 0.62 -4.00
C ALA A 46 -0.92 1.21 -2.58
N ALA A 47 -1.38 2.46 -2.43
CA ALA A 47 -1.50 3.09 -1.11
C ALA A 47 -2.45 2.32 -0.18
N TRP A 48 -3.58 1.84 -0.71
CA TRP A 48 -4.52 0.99 0.03
C TRP A 48 -3.87 -0.33 0.48
N TRP A 49 -3.16 -1.04 -0.41
CA TRP A 49 -2.48 -2.29 -0.04
C TRP A 49 -1.38 -2.07 1.00
N ILE A 50 -0.49 -1.10 0.77
CA ILE A 50 0.61 -0.76 1.68
C ILE A 50 0.07 -0.51 3.10
N SER A 51 -1.00 0.27 3.23
CA SER A 51 -1.57 0.59 4.54
C SER A 51 -2.03 -0.62 5.34
N ARG A 52 -2.67 -1.59 4.69
CA ARG A 52 -3.14 -2.81 5.35
C ARG A 52 -1.97 -3.70 5.71
N LEU A 53 -1.06 -3.91 4.77
CA LEU A 53 0.11 -4.75 4.97
C LEU A 53 0.98 -4.24 6.13
N GLU A 54 1.16 -2.92 6.23
CA GLU A 54 1.79 -2.25 7.36
C GLU A 54 1.02 -2.41 8.68
N ARG A 55 -0.31 -2.19 8.65
CA ARG A 55 -1.16 -2.32 9.85
C ARG A 55 -1.05 -3.70 10.50
N TYR A 56 -0.96 -4.74 9.69
CA TYR A 56 -0.90 -6.12 10.15
C TYR A 56 0.54 -6.66 10.25
N ASP A 57 1.54 -5.79 10.10
CA ASP A 57 2.95 -6.14 10.15
C ASP A 57 3.30 -7.31 9.22
N ALA A 58 2.68 -7.39 8.04
CA ALA A 58 2.93 -8.45 7.09
C ALA A 58 4.23 -8.20 6.32
N LEU A 59 4.99 -9.27 6.04
CA LEU A 59 5.97 -9.23 4.95
C LEU A 59 5.22 -9.35 3.63
N TRP A 60 5.65 -8.64 2.61
CA TRP A 60 4.91 -8.60 1.35
C TRP A 60 5.78 -8.42 0.12
N LEU A 61 5.25 -8.89 -1.01
CA LEU A 61 5.81 -8.69 -2.33
C LEU A 61 4.68 -8.37 -3.32
N ARG A 62 4.85 -7.30 -4.09
CA ARG A 62 3.89 -6.90 -5.12
C ARG A 62 3.86 -7.94 -6.24
N GLY A 63 2.68 -8.46 -6.55
CA GLY A 63 2.52 -9.47 -7.59
C GLY A 63 2.94 -8.95 -8.96
N ASN A 64 3.68 -9.76 -9.72
CA ASN A 64 3.99 -9.46 -11.12
C ASN A 64 3.01 -10.20 -12.02
N ARG A 65 2.12 -9.45 -12.69
CA ARG A 65 1.06 -10.01 -13.54
C ARG A 65 1.38 -9.98 -15.04
N LEU A 66 2.59 -9.50 -15.39
CA LEU A 66 3.06 -9.44 -16.77
C LEU A 66 3.42 -10.85 -17.30
N ARG A 67 3.74 -10.93 -18.60
CA ARG A 67 4.12 -12.16 -19.28
C ARG A 67 5.31 -11.91 -20.22
N GLY A 68 5.96 -12.98 -20.64
CA GLY A 68 7.06 -12.93 -21.61
C GLY A 68 8.19 -12.02 -21.13
N TRP A 69 8.81 -11.30 -22.07
CA TRP A 69 9.93 -10.41 -21.75
C TRP A 69 9.58 -9.31 -20.74
N SER A 70 8.38 -8.73 -20.84
CA SER A 70 7.93 -7.66 -19.93
C SER A 70 7.92 -8.11 -18.46
N LEU A 71 7.71 -9.41 -18.17
CA LEU A 71 7.79 -9.97 -16.81
C LEU A 71 9.16 -9.71 -16.16
N HIS A 72 10.24 -9.77 -16.93
CA HIS A 72 11.61 -9.67 -16.45
C HIS A 72 12.23 -8.27 -16.60
N ASP A 73 11.48 -7.35 -17.22
CA ASP A 73 12.03 -6.12 -17.81
C ASP A 73 11.48 -4.86 -17.13
N LEU A 74 10.24 -4.89 -16.67
CA LEU A 74 9.50 -3.68 -16.26
C LEU A 74 9.30 -3.53 -14.75
N LEU A 75 10.12 -4.20 -13.93
CA LEU A 75 10.01 -4.18 -12.46
C LEU A 75 8.56 -4.39 -11.99
N ALA A 76 7.95 -5.50 -12.41
CA ALA A 76 6.55 -5.81 -12.15
C ALA A 76 5.56 -4.72 -12.61
N ASN A 77 5.82 -3.99 -13.69
CA ASN A 77 4.99 -2.86 -14.17
C ASN A 77 5.13 -1.57 -13.34
N LEU A 78 6.15 -1.46 -12.47
CA LEU A 78 6.53 -0.19 -11.86
C LEU A 78 7.39 0.67 -12.80
N LEU A 79 8.00 0.07 -13.81
CA LEU A 79 8.66 0.79 -14.90
C LEU A 79 7.91 0.57 -16.22
N THR A 80 8.12 1.47 -17.15
CA THR A 80 7.70 1.35 -18.55
C THR A 80 8.78 1.93 -19.45
N LYS A 81 8.60 1.90 -20.78
CA LYS A 81 9.53 2.46 -21.77
C LYS A 81 8.81 3.53 -22.58
N LYS A 82 9.47 4.65 -22.87
CA LYS A 82 8.83 5.81 -23.55
C LYS A 82 8.30 5.44 -24.93
N ALA A 83 9.09 4.73 -25.73
CA ALA A 83 8.75 4.42 -27.10
C ALA A 83 7.81 3.20 -27.21
N ASN A 84 8.17 2.09 -26.56
CA ASN A 84 7.36 0.86 -26.57
C ASN A 84 7.68 -0.02 -25.35
N PRO A 85 6.73 -0.24 -24.42
CA PRO A 85 6.94 -1.08 -23.24
C PRO A 85 7.24 -2.55 -23.55
N HIS A 86 6.99 -3.03 -24.77
CA HIS A 86 7.23 -4.41 -25.17
C HIS A 86 8.57 -4.61 -25.91
N ASN A 87 9.32 -3.53 -26.18
CA ASN A 87 10.65 -3.66 -26.78
C ASN A 87 11.70 -4.01 -25.71
N TYR A 88 12.00 -5.30 -25.58
CA TYR A 88 12.97 -5.81 -24.60
C TYR A 88 14.36 -5.15 -24.71
N ASN A 89 14.82 -4.85 -25.92
CA ASN A 89 16.17 -4.29 -26.13
C ASN A 89 16.26 -2.77 -25.91
N ALA A 90 15.13 -2.08 -25.75
CA ALA A 90 15.14 -0.64 -25.52
C ALA A 90 15.55 -0.31 -24.07
N THR A 91 16.23 0.82 -23.89
CA THR A 91 16.82 1.27 -22.62
C THR A 91 16.21 2.59 -22.10
N ASP A 92 15.16 3.07 -22.75
CA ASP A 92 14.45 4.33 -22.48
C ASP A 92 13.41 4.19 -21.35
N TYR A 93 13.80 3.57 -20.24
CA TYR A 93 12.94 3.36 -19.09
C TYR A 93 12.45 4.67 -18.46
N VAL A 94 11.21 4.65 -18.01
CA VAL A 94 10.57 5.69 -17.20
C VAL A 94 9.68 5.06 -16.13
N SER A 95 9.36 5.83 -15.09
CA SER A 95 8.42 5.39 -14.06
C SER A 95 7.03 5.17 -14.63
N ALA A 96 6.41 4.04 -14.32
CA ALA A 96 4.97 3.88 -14.44
C ALA A 96 4.26 4.70 -13.34
N PRO A 97 2.94 5.00 -13.48
CA PRO A 97 2.24 5.85 -12.52
C PRO A 97 2.35 5.37 -11.06
N GLU A 98 2.27 4.06 -10.82
CA GLU A 98 2.32 3.47 -9.46
C GLU A 98 3.70 3.58 -8.79
N PHE A 99 4.79 3.72 -9.56
CA PHE A 99 6.15 3.81 -9.02
C PHE A 99 6.30 4.94 -8.01
N GLN A 100 5.65 6.08 -8.25
CA GLN A 100 5.77 7.25 -7.39
C GLN A 100 5.24 6.98 -5.98
N VAL A 101 4.28 6.06 -5.83
CA VAL A 101 3.77 5.62 -4.53
C VAL A 101 4.84 4.85 -3.76
N TYR A 102 5.49 3.86 -4.37
CA TYR A 102 6.57 3.12 -3.72
C TYR A 102 7.79 4.01 -3.46
N ASN A 103 8.09 4.93 -4.37
CA ASN A 103 9.18 5.89 -4.19
C ASN A 103 8.92 6.81 -3.00
N TYR A 104 7.70 7.34 -2.86
CA TYR A 104 7.31 8.13 -1.69
C TYR A 104 7.31 7.29 -0.42
N TYR A 105 6.71 6.09 -0.45
CA TYR A 105 6.70 5.17 0.69
C TYR A 105 8.13 4.87 1.18
N ASN A 106 9.04 4.50 0.29
CA ASN A 106 10.42 4.16 0.67
C ASN A 106 11.25 5.37 1.15
N LEU A 107 11.17 6.51 0.45
CA LEU A 107 12.05 7.64 0.73
C LEU A 107 11.49 8.65 1.72
N ASN A 108 10.17 8.72 1.87
CA ASN A 108 9.50 9.78 2.62
C ASN A 108 8.71 9.29 3.82
N MET A 109 8.21 8.05 3.87
CA MET A 109 7.51 7.54 5.06
C MET A 109 8.50 7.14 6.17
N THR A 110 9.24 8.14 6.65
CA THR A 110 10.27 8.01 7.69
C THR A 110 9.70 8.27 9.09
N GLY A 111 10.49 7.98 10.12
CA GLY A 111 10.08 8.16 11.51
C GLY A 111 9.42 6.90 12.08
N SER A 112 8.57 7.08 13.08
CA SER A 112 7.85 5.98 13.73
C SER A 112 6.52 5.72 13.03
N ARG A 113 6.22 4.45 12.73
CA ARG A 113 4.88 4.02 12.33
C ARG A 113 3.89 4.33 13.46
N VAL A 114 2.74 4.91 13.11
CA VAL A 114 1.65 5.17 14.06
C VAL A 114 0.46 4.27 13.77
N GLU A 115 -0.39 4.09 14.78
CA GLU A 115 -1.63 3.35 14.62
C GLU A 115 -2.56 4.04 13.61
N THR A 116 -3.16 3.25 12.73
CA THR A 116 -4.14 3.70 11.74
C THR A 116 -5.32 2.73 11.69
N SER A 117 -6.49 3.26 11.37
CA SER A 117 -7.68 2.47 11.02
C SER A 117 -8.17 2.87 9.64
N GLY A 118 -8.54 1.87 8.84
CA GLY A 118 -9.18 2.08 7.55
C GLY A 118 -10.65 2.46 7.70
N ALA A 119 -11.28 2.86 6.60
CA ALA A 119 -12.72 3.13 6.58
C ALA A 119 -13.53 1.85 6.88
N GLY A 120 -14.69 2.00 7.53
CA GLY A 120 -15.55 0.86 7.91
C GLY A 120 -16.11 0.08 6.71
N ASP A 121 -16.25 0.74 5.56
CA ASP A 121 -16.62 0.12 4.27
C ASP A 121 -15.47 -0.67 3.63
N ARG A 122 -14.26 -0.57 4.19
CA ARG A 122 -12.99 -1.15 3.72
C ARG A 122 -12.50 -0.63 2.37
N LEU A 123 -13.17 0.38 1.80
CA LEU A 123 -12.87 0.93 0.47
C LEU A 123 -11.79 2.01 0.50
N PHE A 124 -11.43 2.52 1.67
CA PHE A 124 -10.36 3.51 1.84
C PHE A 124 -9.47 3.15 3.02
N ASP A 125 -8.18 3.40 2.86
CA ASP A 125 -7.21 3.05 3.87
C ASP A 125 -5.98 3.98 3.86
N ILE A 126 -5.27 4.02 4.99
CA ILE A 126 -4.21 4.99 5.29
C ILE A 126 -3.06 4.35 6.06
N TYR A 127 -1.84 4.58 5.57
CA TYR A 127 -0.58 4.35 6.28
C TYR A 127 -0.04 5.68 6.79
N ALA A 128 0.48 5.73 8.01
CA ALA A 128 1.03 6.96 8.56
C ALA A 128 2.31 6.73 9.36
N THR A 129 3.23 7.69 9.24
CA THR A 129 4.42 7.80 10.08
C THR A 129 4.54 9.19 10.68
N VAL A 130 5.26 9.28 11.79
CA VAL A 130 5.51 10.52 12.51
C VAL A 130 7.00 10.68 12.81
N ASP A 131 7.52 11.87 12.59
CA ASP A 131 8.82 12.31 13.10
C ASP A 131 8.62 13.50 14.05
N SER A 132 9.70 14.17 14.47
CA SER A 132 9.62 15.21 15.50
C SER A 132 8.77 16.42 15.11
N ASN A 133 8.50 16.64 13.82
CA ASN A 133 7.75 17.81 13.36
C ASN A 133 6.85 17.56 12.14
N LYS A 134 6.66 16.31 11.71
CA LYS A 134 5.80 15.96 10.57
C LYS A 134 5.00 14.71 10.84
N VAL A 135 3.73 14.79 10.44
CA VAL A 135 2.88 13.64 10.19
C VAL A 135 2.86 13.41 8.69
N ARG A 136 3.13 12.18 8.26
CA ARG A 136 3.09 11.78 6.85
C ARG A 136 2.04 10.72 6.69
N MET A 137 1.22 10.89 5.67
CA MET A 137 0.07 10.03 5.42
C MET A 137 0.09 9.60 3.96
N LEU A 138 0.06 8.30 3.73
CA LEU A 138 -0.12 7.69 2.43
C LEU A 138 -1.48 7.00 2.43
N ALA A 139 -2.43 7.52 1.66
CA ALA A 139 -3.81 7.06 1.68
C ALA A 139 -4.33 6.76 0.27
N GLY A 140 -5.24 5.80 0.18
CA GLY A 140 -5.78 5.35 -1.10
C GLY A 140 -7.13 4.66 -0.98
N ALA A 141 -7.95 4.84 -2.02
CA ALA A 141 -9.19 4.11 -2.21
C ALA A 141 -8.97 2.83 -3.06
N HIS A 142 -9.76 1.81 -2.78
CA HIS A 142 -9.72 0.51 -3.45
C HIS A 142 -10.68 0.48 -4.63
N LEU A 143 -10.16 0.63 -5.85
CA LEU A 143 -10.90 0.51 -7.13
C LEU A 143 -12.19 1.34 -7.23
N CYS A 144 -12.29 2.42 -6.46
CA CYS A 144 -13.47 3.27 -6.41
C CYS A 144 -13.11 4.73 -6.20
N THR A 145 -14.09 5.59 -6.43
CA THR A 145 -14.06 7.01 -6.07
C THR A 145 -15.07 7.25 -4.94
N GLY A 146 -14.82 8.27 -4.12
CA GLY A 146 -15.67 8.58 -2.99
C GLY A 146 -15.08 9.68 -2.12
N HIS A 147 -15.79 9.97 -1.03
CA HIS A 147 -15.37 10.95 -0.03
C HIS A 147 -15.14 10.23 1.30
N TRP A 148 -13.92 10.36 1.82
CA TRP A 148 -13.56 9.85 3.14
C TRP A 148 -12.94 10.97 3.97
N THR A 149 -13.13 10.91 5.27
CA THR A 149 -12.55 11.84 6.22
C THR A 149 -11.41 11.15 6.98
N ILE A 150 -10.23 11.75 6.95
CA ILE A 150 -9.12 11.34 7.81
C ILE A 150 -9.18 12.19 9.08
N ARG A 151 -9.36 11.55 10.23
CA ARG A 151 -9.24 12.18 11.54
C ARG A 151 -7.87 11.88 12.13
N VAL A 152 -7.11 12.94 12.42
CA VAL A 152 -5.82 12.84 13.09
C VAL A 152 -5.98 13.25 14.55
N ASN A 153 -5.59 12.39 15.49
CA ASN A 153 -5.69 12.65 16.93
C ASN A 153 -4.30 12.92 17.52
N HIS A 154 -4.26 13.54 18.70
CA HIS A 154 -3.02 13.79 19.48
C HIS A 154 -1.96 14.66 18.78
N MET A 155 -2.39 15.61 17.94
CA MET A 155 -1.50 16.54 17.23
C MET A 155 -0.66 17.42 18.19
N ASN A 156 -1.17 17.66 19.41
CA ASN A 156 -0.45 18.41 20.45
C ASN A 156 0.86 17.73 20.89
N ALA A 157 1.00 16.41 20.72
CA ALA A 157 2.24 15.68 21.00
C ALA A 157 3.40 16.14 20.09
N LEU A 158 3.10 16.79 18.98
CA LEU A 158 4.06 17.35 18.01
C LEU A 158 4.12 18.88 18.07
N GLY A 159 3.49 19.49 19.07
CA GLY A 159 3.39 20.96 19.19
C GLY A 159 2.41 21.60 18.20
N PHE A 160 1.59 20.81 17.49
CA PHE A 160 0.54 21.34 16.62
C PHE A 160 -0.75 21.65 17.38
N PRO A 161 -1.58 22.58 16.89
CA PRO A 161 -2.92 22.80 17.42
C PRO A 161 -3.79 21.55 17.28
N SER A 162 -4.84 21.44 18.10
CA SER A 162 -5.80 20.32 18.03
C SER A 162 -6.66 20.31 16.77
N GLU A 163 -6.73 21.43 16.07
CA GLU A 163 -7.49 21.62 14.83
C GLU A 163 -6.81 22.64 13.91
N GLY A 164 -7.08 22.56 12.61
CA GLY A 164 -6.49 23.45 11.62
C GLY A 164 -6.94 23.11 10.20
N SER A 165 -6.26 23.67 9.21
CA SER A 165 -6.50 23.41 7.80
C SER A 165 -5.19 23.10 7.08
N VAL A 166 -5.26 22.23 6.08
CA VAL A 166 -4.14 21.89 5.21
C VAL A 166 -4.42 22.46 3.83
N SER A 167 -3.45 23.17 3.25
CA SER A 167 -3.47 23.57 1.85
C SER A 167 -2.88 22.44 1.00
N ILE A 168 -3.60 22.02 -0.03
CA ILE A 168 -3.23 20.91 -0.92
C ILE A 168 -2.83 21.47 -2.28
#